data_AF-A0AAU4NQX6-F1
#
_entry.id   AF-A0AAU4NQX6-F1
#
_cell.length_a   1.000
_cell.length_b   1.000
_cell.length_c   1.000
_cell.angle_alpha   90.00
_cell.angle_beta   90.00
_cell.angle_gamma   90.00
#
_symmetry.space_group_name_H-M   'P 1'
#
loop_
_entity.id
_entity.type
_entity.pdbx_description
1 polymer ?
#
loop_
_entity_poly.entity_id
_entity_poly.type
_entity_poly.pdbx_seq_one_letter_code
_entity_poly.pdbx_strand_id
1 'polypeptide(L)' 'MNAVATWWDGVELWIAGLPFVPQVAVVLLVVVPAAALTAYVVDIVLSALFDARRRYFRRTPADRDPAAVTTGDSDPREK' A
#
# COMPACT_ATOMS: atom_id res chain seq x y z
N MET A 1 28.56 -16.99 -2.40
CA MET A 1 27.20 -16.82 -1.85
C MET A 1 27.13 -16.91 -0.31
N ASN A 2 28.25 -16.98 0.42
CA ASN A 2 28.22 -17.07 1.90
C ASN A 2 28.55 -15.79 2.66
N ALA A 3 28.98 -14.71 1.99
CA ALA A 3 29.45 -13.51 2.70
C ALA A 3 28.38 -12.91 3.63
N VAL A 4 27.11 -12.90 3.20
CA VAL A 4 25.99 -12.42 4.01
C VAL A 4 25.71 -13.37 5.18
N ALA A 5 25.74 -14.68 4.95
CA ALA A 5 25.50 -15.68 6.00
C ALA A 5 26.61 -15.65 7.07
N THR A 6 27.87 -15.53 6.68
CA THR A 6 29.00 -15.42 7.60
C THR A 6 28.99 -14.10 8.37
N TRP A 7 28.59 -13.00 7.74
CA TRP A 7 28.42 -11.73 8.45
C TRP A 7 27.28 -11.81 9.47
N TRP A 8 26.15 -12.41 9.09
CA TRP A 8 25.00 -12.60 9.97
C TRP A 8 25.33 -13.51 11.17
N ASP A 9 26.08 -14.59 10.97
CA ASP A 9 26.59 -15.46 12.05
C ASP A 9 27.43 -14.67 13.08
N GLY A 10 28.28 -13.74 12.62
CA GLY A 10 29.00 -12.81 13.50
C GLY A 10 28.09 -11.85 14.27
N VAL A 11 27.00 -11.39 13.66
CA VAL A 11 25.98 -10.57 14.34
C VAL A 11 25.24 -11.39 15.40
N GLU A 12 24.85 -12.62 15.10
CA GLU A 12 24.20 -13.53 16.06
C GLU A 12 25.08 -13.77 17.29
N LEU A 13 26.38 -14.05 17.09
CA LEU A 13 27.34 -14.22 18.18
C LEU A 13 27.53 -12.96 19.02
N TRP A 14 27.59 -11.78 18.38
CA TRP A 14 27.70 -10.52 19.10
C TRP A 14 26.47 -10.25 19.97
N ILE A 15 25.27 -10.44 19.42
CA ILE A 15 24.02 -10.22 20.15
C ILE A 15 23.85 -11.23 21.29
N ALA A 16 24.16 -12.51 21.03
CA ALA A 16 24.05 -13.57 22.02
C ALA A 16 25.11 -13.46 23.14
N GLY A 17 26.25 -12.79 22.86
CA GLY A 17 27.29 -12.49 23.85
C GLY A 17 26.96 -11.34 24.80
N LEU A 18 25.88 -10.59 24.57
CA LEU A 18 25.45 -9.50 25.43
C LEU A 18 24.68 -10.02 26.66
N PRO A 19 24.74 -9.31 27.81
CA PRO A 19 23.83 -9.57 28.92
C PRO A 19 22.39 -9.19 28.58
N PHE A 20 21.41 -9.69 29.35
CA PHE A 20 19.98 -9.60 29.04
C PHE A 20 19.47 -8.20 28.69
N VAL A 21 19.81 -7.18 29.49
CA VAL A 21 19.29 -5.81 29.32
C VAL A 21 19.69 -5.19 27.97
N PRO A 22 20.99 -5.09 27.61
CA PRO A 22 21.37 -4.55 26.31
C PRO A 22 20.92 -5.45 25.14
N GLN A 23 20.82 -6.77 25.32
CA GLN A 23 20.29 -7.67 24.29
C GLN A 23 18.84 -7.33 23.94
N VAL A 24 17.98 -7.19 24.96
CA VAL A 24 16.58 -6.79 24.78
C VAL A 24 16.48 -5.37 24.21
N ALA A 25 17.34 -4.45 24.65
CA ALA A 25 17.37 -3.09 24.12
C ALA A 25 17.67 -3.06 22.61
N VAL A 26 18.65 -3.83 22.14
CA VAL A 26 18.97 -3.96 20.71
C VAL A 26 17.78 -4.55 19.95
N VAL A 27 17.16 -5.61 20.47
CA VAL A 27 15.97 -6.22 19.86
C VAL A 27 14.84 -5.21 19.75
N LEU A 28 14.51 -4.47 20.80
CA LEU A 28 13.46 -3.46 20.78
C LEU A 28 13.77 -2.34 19.77
N LEU A 29 15.01 -1.85 19.75
CA LEU A 29 15.44 -0.80 18.84
C LEU A 29 15.43 -1.21 17.37
N VAL A 30 15.52 -2.50 17.05
CA VAL A 30 15.49 -2.99 15.66
C VAL A 30 14.10 -3.48 15.27
N VAL A 31 13.50 -4.33 16.09
CA VAL A 31 12.22 -4.99 15.78
C VAL A 31 11.05 -4.02 15.81
N VAL A 32 11.01 -3.08 16.77
CA VAL A 32 9.89 -2.13 16.85
C VAL A 32 9.87 -1.20 15.63
N PRO A 33 10.98 -0.56 15.21
CA PRO A 33 10.98 0.22 13.98
C PRO A 33 10.74 -0.62 12.73
N ALA A 34 11.26 -1.85 12.65
CA ALA A 34 11.00 -2.74 11.53
C ALA A 34 9.52 -3.11 11.41
N ALA A 35 8.85 -3.37 12.54
CA ALA A 35 7.42 -3.62 12.59
C ALA A 35 6.61 -2.38 12.17
N ALA A 36 6.97 -1.21 12.68
CA ALA A 36 6.33 0.05 12.32
C ALA A 36 6.49 0.35 10.82
N LEU A 37 7.69 0.15 10.27
CA LEU A 37 7.96 0.29 8.84
C LEU A 37 7.14 -0.70 8.02
N THR A 38 7.04 -1.95 8.47
CA THR A 38 6.25 -2.98 7.79
C THR A 38 4.77 -2.59 7.76
N ALA A 39 4.22 -2.16 8.90
CA ALA A 39 2.84 -1.67 8.98
C ALA A 39 2.61 -0.50 8.02
N TYR A 40 3.52 0.47 8.01
CA TYR A 40 3.45 1.63 7.12
C TYR A 40 3.47 1.23 5.63
N VAL A 41 4.33 0.28 5.24
CA VAL A 41 4.36 -0.22 3.86
C VAL A 41 3.05 -0.93 3.51
N VAL A 42 2.52 -1.74 4.41
CA VAL A 42 1.23 -2.42 4.21
C VAL A 42 0.11 -1.40 4.00
N ASP A 43 0.06 -0.33 4.79
CA ASP A 43 -0.94 0.74 4.66
C ASP A 43 -0.85 1.46 3.30
N ILE A 44 0.37 1.73 2.82
CA ILE A 44 0.58 2.31 1.49
C ILE A 44 0.06 1.37 0.41
N VAL A 45 0.42 0.08 0.48
CA VAL A 45 0.04 -0.92 -0.52
C VAL A 45 -1.48 -1.10 -0.55
N LEU A 46 -2.12 -1.19 0.61
CA LEU A 46 -3.57 -1.29 0.72
C LEU A 46 -4.26 -0.06 0.14
N SER A 47 -3.77 1.14 0.47
CA SER A 47 -4.31 2.40 -0.04
C SER A 47 -4.21 2.49 -1.57
N ALA A 48 -3.06 2.12 -2.12
CA ALA A 48 -2.85 2.08 -3.57
C ALA A 48 -3.78 1.08 -4.25
N LEU A 49 -3.97 -0.11 -3.65
CA LEU A 49 -4.86 -1.14 -4.18
C LEU A 49 -6.33 -0.70 -4.18
N PHE A 50 -6.79 -0.05 -3.10
CA PHE A 50 -8.16 0.45 -3.02
C PHE A 50 -8.43 1.61 -3.99
N ASP A 51 -7.48 2.53 -4.17
CA ASP A 51 -7.60 3.61 -5.16
C ASP A 51 -7.62 3.05 -6.59
N ALA A 52 -6.73 2.11 -6.90
CA ALA A 52 -6.72 1.44 -8.20
C ALA A 52 -8.05 0.72 -8.49
N ARG A 53 -8.59 0.01 -7.49
CA ARG A 53 -9.92 -0.63 -7.58
C ARG A 53 -11.01 0.41 -7.84
N ARG A 54 -11.02 1.52 -7.10
CA ARG A 54 -12.02 2.59 -7.27
C ARG A 54 -11.95 3.21 -8.67
N ARG A 55 -10.75 3.47 -9.18
CA ARG A 55 -10.55 3.96 -10.55
C ARG A 55 -11.04 2.97 -11.60
N TYR A 56 -10.83 1.67 -11.38
CA TYR A 56 -11.34 0.62 -12.27
C TYR A 56 -12.87 0.58 -12.29
N PHE A 57 -13.53 0.58 -11.13
CA PHE A 57 -15.01 0.54 -11.06
C PHE A 57 -15.69 1.82 -11.58
N ARG A 58 -15.02 2.98 -11.53
CA ARG A 58 -15.56 4.26 -12.03
C ARG A 58 -15.54 4.38 -13.58
N ARG A 59 -14.94 3.42 -14.29
CA ARG A 59 -14.79 3.46 -15.77
C ARG A 59 -16.01 3.03 -16.59
N THR A 60 -17.22 3.07 -16.03
CA THR A 60 -18.47 2.73 -16.75
C THR A 60 -19.58 3.70 -16.34
N PRO A 61 -20.44 4.23 -17.24
CA PRO A 61 -20.21 4.96 -18.48
C PRO A 61 -20.92 6.34 -18.38
N ALA A 62 -20.21 7.39 -17.96
CA ALA A 62 -20.72 8.77 -18.05
C ALA A 62 -20.20 9.48 -19.32
N ASP A 63 -19.85 8.69 -20.33
CA ASP A 63 -19.80 9.11 -21.73
C ASP A 63 -21.19 8.94 -22.37
N ARG A 64 -22.24 9.34 -21.64
CA ARG A 64 -23.50 9.71 -22.27
C ARG A 64 -23.34 11.16 -22.64
N ASP A 65 -23.04 11.35 -23.90
CA ASP A 65 -23.03 12.63 -24.57
C ASP A 65 -24.27 13.46 -24.15
N PRO A 66 -24.11 14.60 -23.45
CA PRO A 66 -25.25 15.44 -23.05
C PRO A 66 -26.04 15.97 -24.25
N ALA A 67 -25.48 15.85 -25.47
CA ALA A 67 -26.15 16.17 -26.73
C ALA A 67 -27.30 15.22 -27.11
N ALA A 68 -27.43 14.03 -26.48
CA ALA A 68 -28.55 13.12 -26.74
C ALA A 68 -29.88 13.59 -26.10
N VAL A 69 -29.84 14.58 -25.20
CA VAL A 69 -31.03 15.13 -24.51
C VAL A 69 -31.70 16.28 -25.25
N THR A 70 -31.05 16.90 -26.25
CA THR A 70 -31.56 18.11 -26.92
C THR A 70 -32.26 17.89 -28.27
N THR A 71 -32.40 16.65 -28.76
CA THR A 71 -32.97 16.40 -30.11
C THR A 71 -34.39 15.79 -30.09
N GLY A 72 -35.00 15.57 -28.92
CA GLY A 72 -36.24 14.79 -28.81
C GLY A 72 -37.54 15.55 -28.56
N ASP A 73 -37.51 16.87 -28.33
CA ASP A 73 -38.72 17.65 -27.98
C ASP A 73 -38.88 18.84 -28.92
N SER A 74 -39.30 18.55 -30.14
CA SER A 74 -39.82 19.52 -31.10
C SER A 74 -41.00 18.86 -31.77
N ASP A 75 -42.10 18.68 -31.03
CA ASP A 75 -43.38 18.27 -31.61
C ASP A 75 -43.98 19.45 -32.39
N PRO A 76 -44.10 19.39 -33.73
CA PRO A 76 -44.70 20.44 -34.53
C PRO A 76 -46.19 20.17 -34.83
N ARG A 77 -46.90 19.35 -34.04
CA ARG A 77 -48.29 18.94 -34.32
C ARG A 77 -49.34 19.29 -33.26
N GLU A 78 -49.35 20.52 -32.78
CA GLU A 78 -50.61 21.16 -32.36
C GLU A 78 -50.70 22.55 -33.00
N LYS A 79 -51.30 22.56 -34.21
CA LYS A 79 -51.80 23.73 -34.92
C LYS A 79 -53.32 23.67 -34.90
#